data_AF-H6NRQ6-F1
#
_entry.id   AF-H6NRQ6-F1
#
_cell.length_a   1.000
_cell.length_b   1.000
_cell.length_c   1.000
_cell.angle_alpha   90.00
_cell.angle_beta   90.00
_cell.angle_gamma   90.00
#
_symmetry.space_group_name_H-M   'P 1'
#
loop_
_entity.id
_entity.type
_entity.pdbx_description
1 polymer ?
#
loop_
_entity_poly.entity_id
_entity_poly.type
_entity_poly.pdbx_seq_one_letter_code
_entity_poly.pdbx_strand_id
1 'polypeptide(L)'
;MMLITAVKTVKKRKRRGKAASWKLKRGKGSTARRKKKKLPGTPAKGKKRRRKRSLHARGRKGAGKRGRMRLRKRVKKRRRRIKHRIEPAPLQIAVQEEHPPAEAPAQTTEEVPQLLPGAALIGYARGEFGLGESLRLAAGAMEAAGIPFGIIDYPLSGPSRDTSWIHKESTAMYRTNIFHVNADSMGPVWQFVSGRTKGRYNIGYWHWELPDLREADLQAFDYVDEVWTPTAFVQESVKKRSPVPVMRIPHGIHVPVQPEWGRAAFALPADRFLFMSMFDVHSSTRRKNPHAVISAFKEAFGPDDRNVGLVLKVKGRDSGIDDLHTLYRLLEGYRNIYLIERVLSRLEVNSLLNSVDCFVSLHRSEGFGLGLAEAMYLGKPVIGTNWSGNTDFMRPDNACPVDYRLVPVGESWGPYDAGQIWAEPDTRHAAAYMRELVSHPGYRARIAANGQQTIRSEFSPRSVGEQIRARLSELGLL
;
A
#
# COMPACT_ATOMS: atom_id res chain seq x y z
N MET A 1 -7.00 4.26 -70.52
CA MET A 1 -6.25 5.03 -71.53
C MET A 1 -4.84 5.25 -70.98
N MET A 2 -3.86 4.51 -71.54
CA MET A 2 -2.37 4.63 -71.54
C MET A 2 -1.61 5.03 -70.24
N LEU A 3 -0.72 4.20 -69.65
CA LEU A 3 0.72 3.93 -69.99
C LEU A 3 1.57 5.24 -69.97
N ILE A 4 2.74 5.39 -69.30
CA ILE A 4 4.08 4.76 -69.47
C ILE A 4 4.96 5.23 -68.27
N THR A 5 5.57 4.40 -67.41
CA THR A 5 6.94 3.80 -67.44
C THR A 5 8.16 4.76 -67.41
N ALA A 6 9.03 4.65 -66.38
CA ALA A 6 10.49 4.70 -66.55
C ALA A 6 11.25 4.14 -65.33
N VAL A 7 11.95 3.03 -65.59
CA VAL A 7 12.93 2.33 -64.75
C VAL A 7 14.32 2.90 -65.03
N LYS A 8 15.21 3.03 -64.03
CA LYS A 8 16.66 2.82 -64.23
C LYS A 8 17.34 2.25 -62.99
N THR A 9 17.90 1.06 -63.22
CA THR A 9 18.80 0.21 -62.42
C THR A 9 20.22 0.81 -62.33
N VAL A 10 21.03 0.42 -61.34
CA VAL A 10 22.40 -0.19 -61.49
C VAL A 10 23.20 -0.28 -60.17
N LYS A 11 23.51 -1.55 -59.83
CA LYS A 11 24.73 -2.19 -59.22
C LYS A 11 25.41 -1.71 -57.93
N LYS A 12 25.28 -2.58 -56.91
CA LYS A 12 26.33 -3.32 -56.15
C LYS A 12 27.80 -2.87 -56.28
N ARG A 13 28.43 -2.62 -55.12
CA ARG A 13 29.83 -3.03 -54.86
C ARG A 13 30.02 -3.52 -53.41
N LYS A 14 30.45 -4.78 -53.29
CA LYS A 14 30.94 -5.46 -52.08
C LYS A 14 32.21 -4.78 -51.56
N ARG A 15 32.34 -4.61 -50.25
CA ARG A 15 33.66 -4.57 -49.58
C ARG A 15 33.68 -5.52 -48.38
N ARG A 16 34.51 -6.56 -48.52
CA ARG A 16 35.00 -7.46 -47.48
C ARG A 16 35.95 -6.68 -46.55
N GLY A 17 35.90 -6.95 -45.25
CA GLY A 17 36.80 -6.35 -44.27
C GLY A 17 36.91 -7.16 -42.97
N LYS A 18 37.61 -8.29 -43.05
CA LYS A 18 38.44 -8.95 -42.02
C LYS A 18 37.89 -9.09 -40.58
N ALA A 19 37.55 -10.34 -40.26
CA ALA A 19 37.56 -10.88 -38.90
C ALA A 19 39.00 -10.94 -38.37
N ALA A 20 39.19 -10.48 -37.12
CA ALA A 20 40.43 -10.66 -36.37
C ALA A 20 40.17 -11.64 -35.22
N SER A 21 40.77 -12.82 -35.32
CA SER A 21 40.86 -13.81 -34.26
C SER A 21 41.82 -13.33 -33.17
N TRP A 22 41.43 -13.44 -31.91
CA TRP A 22 42.36 -13.38 -30.78
C TRP A 22 42.44 -14.77 -30.13
N LYS A 23 43.57 -15.45 -30.36
CA LYS A 23 43.98 -16.64 -29.61
C LYS A 23 44.97 -16.24 -28.52
N LEU A 24 44.69 -16.76 -27.32
CA LEU A 24 45.52 -16.96 -26.13
C LEU A 24 47.01 -16.55 -26.19
N LYS A 25 47.43 -15.77 -25.19
CA LYS A 25 48.72 -15.97 -24.51
C LYS A 25 48.48 -16.28 -23.03
N ARG A 26 48.82 -17.51 -22.65
CA ARG A 26 49.05 -17.93 -21.26
C ARG A 26 50.37 -17.33 -20.79
N GLY A 27 50.34 -16.55 -19.71
CA GLY A 27 51.52 -16.12 -18.95
C GLY A 27 51.44 -16.70 -17.55
N LYS A 28 52.42 -17.53 -17.19
CA LYS A 28 52.62 -18.14 -15.88
C LYS A 28 53.15 -17.09 -14.89
N GLY A 29 52.65 -17.15 -13.66
CA GLY A 29 53.41 -17.01 -12.41
C GLY A 29 53.82 -15.61 -11.96
N SER A 30 53.25 -15.14 -10.86
CA SER A 30 54.04 -15.04 -9.63
C SER A 30 53.12 -14.98 -8.40
N THR A 31 53.40 -15.88 -7.48
CA THR A 31 52.88 -15.98 -6.13
C THR A 31 53.51 -14.88 -5.27
N ALA A 32 52.71 -14.02 -4.67
CA ALA A 32 53.14 -13.17 -3.55
C ALA A 32 52.20 -13.35 -2.36
N ARG A 33 52.61 -14.27 -1.47
CA ARG A 33 52.16 -14.36 -0.07
C ARG A 33 52.31 -12.98 0.60
N ARG A 34 51.26 -12.45 1.21
CA ARG A 34 51.41 -11.48 2.31
C ARG A 34 50.45 -11.77 3.46
N LYS A 35 51.01 -12.54 4.39
CA LYS A 35 50.90 -12.52 5.86
C LYS A 35 49.58 -12.01 6.47
N LYS A 36 48.84 -12.98 7.05
CA LYS A 36 48.05 -12.82 8.28
C LYS A 36 48.88 -12.07 9.34
N LYS A 37 48.33 -10.97 9.89
CA LYS A 37 48.70 -10.47 11.22
C LYS A 37 47.50 -10.63 12.14
N LYS A 38 47.68 -11.43 13.19
CA LYS A 38 46.80 -11.53 14.36
C LYS A 38 47.03 -10.32 15.29
N LEU A 39 45.91 -9.93 15.90
CA LEU A 39 45.59 -9.08 17.06
C LEU A 39 46.71 -8.80 18.11
N PRO A 40 46.58 -7.71 18.88
CA PRO A 40 45.87 -7.75 20.18
C PRO A 40 44.91 -6.55 20.31
N GLY A 41 43.91 -6.46 21.16
CA GLY A 41 43.47 -7.20 22.34
C GLY A 41 42.42 -6.31 23.01
N THR A 42 41.30 -6.89 23.40
CA THR A 42 40.30 -6.27 24.29
C THR A 42 40.89 -5.94 25.66
N PRO A 43 40.46 -4.85 26.31
CA PRO A 43 40.28 -4.84 27.76
C PRO A 43 38.81 -5.01 28.12
N ALA A 44 38.62 -5.80 29.17
CA ALA A 44 37.36 -6.26 29.69
C ALA A 44 36.71 -5.27 30.68
N LYS A 45 35.39 -5.41 30.82
CA LYS A 45 34.60 -5.35 32.07
C LYS A 45 34.77 -4.11 32.97
N GLY A 46 33.81 -3.18 32.84
CA GLY A 46 33.37 -2.30 33.92
C GLY A 46 31.97 -2.66 34.41
N LYS A 47 31.87 -3.54 35.41
CA LYS A 47 30.63 -3.73 36.20
C LYS A 47 30.41 -2.50 37.07
N LYS A 48 29.34 -1.72 36.82
CA LYS A 48 28.75 -0.84 37.85
C LYS A 48 27.38 -1.37 38.27
N ARG A 49 27.42 -2.15 39.35
CA ARG A 49 26.31 -2.44 40.26
C ARG A 49 26.18 -1.26 41.23
N ARG A 50 24.94 -0.97 41.66
CA ARG A 50 24.44 -0.07 42.75
C ARG A 50 23.53 1.00 42.16
N ARG A 51 22.34 1.29 42.68
CA ARG A 51 21.68 0.91 43.94
C ARG A 51 20.19 1.24 43.76
N LYS A 52 19.28 0.32 44.11
CA LYS A 52 17.89 0.66 44.45
C LYS A 52 17.94 1.66 45.61
N ARG A 53 17.28 2.80 45.47
CA ARG A 53 16.88 3.64 46.60
C ARG A 53 15.36 3.72 46.59
N SER A 54 14.78 2.96 47.50
CA SER A 54 13.46 3.19 48.06
C SER A 54 13.43 4.53 48.77
N LEU A 55 12.44 5.35 48.48
CA LEU A 55 12.00 6.42 49.37
C LEU A 55 10.60 6.09 49.87
N HIS A 56 10.55 5.73 51.15
CA HIS A 56 9.38 5.79 52.01
C HIS A 56 9.55 7.01 52.91
N ALA A 57 8.58 7.92 52.89
CA ALA A 57 8.15 8.78 54.01
C ALA A 57 6.75 9.29 53.63
N ARG A 58 5.66 8.81 54.26
CA ARG A 58 5.07 9.34 55.51
C ARG A 58 5.01 10.88 55.49
N GLY A 59 3.88 11.59 55.57
CA GLY A 59 2.47 11.25 55.82
C GLY A 59 1.76 12.50 56.36
N ARG A 60 0.44 12.63 56.15
CA ARG A 60 -0.55 13.40 56.93
C ARG A 60 -1.93 13.15 56.26
N LYS A 61 -2.74 12.18 56.74
CA LYS A 61 -3.81 12.27 57.76
C LYS A 61 -4.87 13.34 57.50
N GLY A 62 -6.13 12.90 57.38
CA GLY A 62 -7.38 13.66 57.49
C GLY A 62 -8.36 13.30 56.35
N ALA A 63 -9.15 12.23 56.45
CA ALA A 63 -10.47 12.13 57.10
C ALA A 63 -11.58 12.05 56.02
N GLY A 64 -12.44 11.02 56.08
CA GLY A 64 -13.60 10.89 55.19
C GLY A 64 -14.01 9.45 54.89
N LYS A 65 -14.63 8.77 55.87
CA LYS A 65 -15.27 7.46 55.70
C LYS A 65 -16.52 7.56 54.82
N ARG A 66 -16.79 6.45 54.11
CA ARG A 66 -18.09 5.85 53.70
C ARG A 66 -18.32 5.83 52.19
N GLY A 67 -18.42 4.63 51.61
CA GLY A 67 -18.97 4.47 50.27
C GLY A 67 -18.68 3.14 49.57
N ARG A 68 -19.38 2.07 50.00
CA ARG A 68 -19.83 0.91 49.19
C ARG A 68 -18.79 -0.04 48.59
N MET A 69 -18.75 -1.18 49.26
CA MET A 69 -18.19 -2.46 48.88
C MET A 69 -19.25 -3.32 48.15
N ARG A 70 -18.85 -3.97 47.05
CA ARG A 70 -19.34 -5.26 46.46
C ARG A 70 -20.80 -5.30 45.98
N LEU A 71 -21.15 -5.53 44.71
CA LEU A 71 -20.75 -6.56 43.74
C LEU A 71 -20.85 -8.00 44.26
N ARG A 72 -22.01 -8.67 44.05
CA ARG A 72 -22.17 -9.94 43.30
C ARG A 72 -23.47 -10.71 43.63
N LYS A 73 -24.12 -11.19 42.56
CA LYS A 73 -24.94 -12.44 42.38
C LYS A 73 -26.43 -12.47 42.77
N ARG A 74 -27.24 -12.94 41.78
CA ARG A 74 -28.36 -13.94 41.77
C ARG A 74 -29.53 -13.43 40.90
N VAL A 75 -29.85 -13.96 39.72
CA VAL A 75 -30.35 -15.28 39.28
C VAL A 75 -31.73 -15.69 39.84
N LYS A 76 -32.69 -15.79 38.89
CA LYS A 76 -33.92 -16.62 38.80
C LYS A 76 -35.23 -16.25 39.52
N LYS A 77 -36.26 -16.17 38.66
CA LYS A 77 -37.67 -16.63 38.78
C LYS A 77 -38.54 -16.03 39.88
N ARG A 78 -39.68 -15.44 39.47
CA ARG A 78 -40.99 -15.72 40.07
C ARG A 78 -42.16 -15.34 39.13
N ARG A 79 -42.89 -16.37 38.67
CA ARG A 79 -44.29 -16.31 38.24
C ARG A 79 -45.18 -16.34 39.49
N ARG A 80 -46.14 -15.42 39.62
CA ARG A 80 -47.41 -15.54 40.39
C ARG A 80 -48.41 -14.59 39.71
N ARG A 81 -49.40 -15.10 38.96
CA ARG A 81 -50.80 -15.35 39.40
C ARG A 81 -51.37 -14.24 40.30
N ILE A 82 -52.23 -13.40 39.72
CA ILE A 82 -53.34 -12.75 40.42
C ILE A 82 -54.60 -13.06 39.62
N LYS A 83 -55.56 -13.69 40.30
CA LYS A 83 -56.94 -13.90 39.87
C LYS A 83 -57.71 -12.63 40.23
N HIS A 84 -58.50 -12.08 39.31
CA HIS A 84 -59.72 -11.38 39.69
C HIS A 84 -60.86 -11.78 38.76
N ARG A 85 -61.96 -12.12 39.43
CA ARG A 85 -63.26 -12.58 38.94
C ARG A 85 -64.14 -11.35 38.83
N ILE A 86 -64.75 -11.13 37.67
CA ILE A 86 -65.86 -10.20 37.45
C ILE A 86 -66.89 -10.97 36.62
N GLU A 87 -68.12 -11.07 37.12
CA GLU A 87 -69.29 -11.65 36.43
C GLU A 87 -70.16 -10.50 35.83
N PRO A 88 -71.30 -10.77 35.15
CA PRO A 88 -71.39 -10.88 33.69
C PRO A 88 -72.34 -9.82 33.07
N ALA A 89 -72.36 -9.71 31.74
CA ALA A 89 -73.42 -9.01 30.99
C ALA A 89 -73.68 -9.71 29.63
N PRO A 90 -74.92 -9.64 29.10
CA PRO A 90 -75.52 -10.72 28.31
C PRO A 90 -75.16 -10.76 26.82
N LEU A 91 -75.30 -11.96 26.27
CA LEU A 91 -75.13 -12.34 24.87
C LEU A 91 -76.03 -11.53 23.91
N GLN A 92 -75.40 -10.99 22.87
CA GLN A 92 -76.06 -10.77 21.59
C GLN A 92 -75.45 -11.75 20.57
N ILE A 93 -76.31 -12.63 20.06
CA ILE A 93 -75.98 -13.60 19.03
C ILE A 93 -75.98 -12.85 17.69
N ALA A 94 -74.80 -12.60 17.13
CA ALA A 94 -74.65 -12.27 15.72
C ALA A 94 -74.13 -13.53 15.02
N VAL A 95 -74.94 -14.05 14.10
CA VAL A 95 -74.61 -15.18 13.22
C VAL A 95 -73.42 -14.75 12.35
N GLN A 96 -72.28 -15.41 12.52
CA GLN A 96 -71.14 -15.29 11.60
C GLN A 96 -71.36 -16.28 10.45
N GLU A 97 -71.39 -15.76 9.22
CA GLU A 97 -71.25 -16.55 8.02
C GLU A 97 -69.86 -17.22 8.01
N GLU A 98 -69.83 -18.54 7.77
CA GLU A 98 -68.60 -19.31 7.60
C GLU A 98 -67.91 -18.90 6.29
N HIS A 99 -66.79 -18.18 6.41
CA HIS A 99 -65.83 -18.07 5.31
C HIS A 99 -64.96 -19.33 5.26
N PRO A 100 -64.70 -19.91 4.07
CA PRO A 100 -63.81 -21.06 3.92
C PRO A 100 -62.39 -20.70 4.42
N PRO A 101 -61.63 -21.67 4.97
CA PRO A 101 -60.31 -21.40 5.51
C PRO A 101 -59.40 -20.87 4.40
N ALA A 102 -58.81 -19.70 4.64
CA ALA A 102 -57.79 -19.11 3.78
C ALA A 102 -56.65 -20.12 3.58
N GLU A 103 -56.36 -20.45 2.33
CA GLU A 103 -55.17 -21.23 1.97
C GLU A 103 -53.94 -20.57 2.59
N ALA A 104 -53.16 -21.37 3.33
CA ALA A 104 -51.89 -20.92 3.88
C ALA A 104 -51.02 -20.39 2.73
N PRO A 105 -50.41 -19.20 2.85
CA PRO A 105 -49.57 -18.68 1.79
C PRO A 105 -48.46 -19.69 1.52
N ALA A 106 -48.35 -20.12 0.26
CA ALA A 106 -47.30 -20.99 -0.21
C ALA A 106 -45.97 -20.47 0.31
N GLN A 107 -45.26 -21.31 1.06
CA GLN A 107 -43.89 -21.03 1.44
C GLN A 107 -43.08 -20.93 0.16
N THR A 108 -42.86 -19.71 -0.32
CA THR A 108 -41.80 -19.44 -1.29
C THR A 108 -40.52 -19.86 -0.61
N THR A 109 -40.03 -21.04 -0.95
CA THR A 109 -38.64 -21.41 -0.72
C THR A 109 -37.81 -20.34 -1.41
N GLU A 110 -37.29 -19.38 -0.63
CA GLU A 110 -36.25 -18.48 -1.13
C GLU A 110 -35.14 -19.37 -1.67
N GLU A 111 -35.00 -19.44 -3.00
CA GLU A 111 -33.87 -20.11 -3.63
C GLU A 111 -32.61 -19.43 -3.09
N VAL A 112 -31.89 -20.12 -2.21
CA VAL A 112 -30.61 -19.65 -1.70
C VAL A 112 -29.71 -19.47 -2.92
N PRO A 113 -29.24 -18.25 -3.23
CA PRO A 113 -28.46 -18.01 -4.44
C PRO A 113 -27.24 -18.92 -4.47
N GLN A 114 -27.07 -19.69 -5.56
CA GLN A 114 -25.93 -20.58 -5.72
C GLN A 114 -24.63 -19.76 -5.68
N LEU A 115 -23.80 -20.01 -4.68
CA LEU A 115 -22.52 -19.31 -4.52
C LEU A 115 -21.49 -19.84 -5.53
N LEU A 116 -21.01 -18.96 -6.41
CA LEU A 116 -19.99 -19.25 -7.40
C LEU A 116 -18.60 -19.40 -6.75
N PRO A 117 -17.75 -20.32 -7.22
CA PRO A 117 -16.33 -20.34 -6.83
C PRO A 117 -15.66 -19.02 -7.27
N GLY A 118 -14.67 -18.56 -6.49
CA GLY A 118 -14.01 -17.27 -6.70
C GLY A 118 -14.38 -16.22 -5.66
N ALA A 119 -14.20 -14.93 -6.00
CA ALA A 119 -14.41 -13.85 -5.03
C ALA A 119 -15.14 -12.61 -5.59
N ALA A 120 -15.88 -11.93 -4.72
CA ALA A 120 -16.29 -10.55 -4.93
C ALA A 120 -15.22 -9.61 -4.35
N LEU A 121 -14.63 -8.75 -5.18
CA LEU A 121 -13.78 -7.65 -4.74
C LEU A 121 -14.65 -6.45 -4.36
N ILE A 122 -14.59 -6.01 -3.10
CA ILE A 122 -15.49 -4.98 -2.54
C ILE A 122 -14.64 -3.81 -2.06
N GLY A 123 -14.90 -2.60 -2.53
CA GLY A 123 -14.15 -1.41 -2.12
C GLY A 123 -14.22 -0.28 -3.16
N TYR A 124 -13.26 0.64 -3.10
CA TYR A 124 -13.28 1.87 -3.91
C TYR A 124 -12.77 1.65 -5.35
N ALA A 125 -13.36 0.72 -6.10
CA ALA A 125 -12.89 0.30 -7.42
C ALA A 125 -12.70 1.46 -8.41
N ARG A 126 -13.52 2.50 -8.31
CA ARG A 126 -13.44 3.71 -9.16
C ARG A 126 -12.56 4.84 -8.61
N GLY A 127 -12.06 4.68 -7.37
CA GLY A 127 -11.31 5.71 -6.64
C GLY A 127 -9.89 5.93 -7.15
N GLU A 128 -9.51 7.19 -7.38
CA GLU A 128 -8.17 7.61 -7.84
C GLU A 128 -7.20 7.87 -6.67
N PHE A 129 -7.05 6.86 -5.80
CA PHE A 129 -6.15 6.84 -4.65
C PHE A 129 -5.72 5.40 -4.30
N GLY A 130 -4.83 5.23 -3.32
CA GLY A 130 -4.15 3.97 -3.06
C GLY A 130 -5.05 2.76 -2.78
N LEU A 131 -6.19 2.92 -2.09
CA LEU A 131 -7.11 1.80 -1.83
C LEU A 131 -7.90 1.38 -3.07
N GLY A 132 -8.30 2.33 -3.92
CA GLY A 132 -8.91 1.99 -5.21
C GLY A 132 -7.90 1.29 -6.13
N GLU A 133 -6.65 1.76 -6.12
CA GLU A 133 -5.58 1.09 -6.87
C GLU A 133 -5.31 -0.32 -6.36
N SER A 134 -5.30 -0.52 -5.05
CA SER A 134 -5.19 -1.83 -4.41
C SER A 134 -6.24 -2.83 -4.94
N LEU A 135 -7.51 -2.42 -5.05
CA LEU A 135 -8.57 -3.27 -5.61
C LEU A 135 -8.30 -3.61 -7.08
N ARG A 136 -7.93 -2.61 -7.90
CA ARG A 136 -7.65 -2.82 -9.33
C ARG A 136 -6.43 -3.69 -9.58
N LEU A 137 -5.39 -3.59 -8.74
CA LEU A 137 -4.22 -4.48 -8.79
C LEU A 137 -4.59 -5.92 -8.43
N ALA A 138 -5.48 -6.11 -7.43
CA ALA A 138 -6.00 -7.44 -7.12
C ALA A 138 -6.85 -8.00 -8.26
N ALA A 139 -7.71 -7.19 -8.90
CA ALA A 139 -8.47 -7.59 -10.09
C ALA A 139 -7.54 -8.05 -11.22
N GLY A 140 -6.49 -7.29 -11.52
CA GLY A 140 -5.48 -7.67 -12.52
C GLY A 140 -4.74 -8.95 -12.16
N ALA A 141 -4.42 -9.17 -10.88
CA ALA A 141 -3.78 -10.40 -10.42
C ALA A 141 -4.71 -11.62 -10.53
N MET A 142 -5.97 -11.49 -10.11
CA MET A 142 -6.98 -12.54 -10.21
C MET A 142 -7.27 -12.89 -11.67
N GLU A 143 -7.37 -11.90 -12.56
CA GLU A 143 -7.51 -12.12 -14.00
C GLU A 143 -6.30 -12.85 -14.59
N ALA A 144 -5.08 -12.39 -14.27
CA ALA A 144 -3.85 -13.01 -14.76
C ALA A 144 -3.72 -14.47 -14.32
N ALA A 145 -4.24 -14.82 -13.14
CA ALA A 145 -4.27 -16.19 -12.65
C ALA A 145 -5.48 -17.00 -13.14
N GLY A 146 -6.50 -16.39 -13.74
CA GLY A 146 -7.72 -17.07 -14.20
C GLY A 146 -8.70 -17.41 -13.06
N ILE A 147 -8.70 -16.63 -11.98
CA ILE A 147 -9.63 -16.80 -10.85
C ILE A 147 -10.94 -16.09 -11.21
N PRO A 148 -12.12 -16.73 -11.11
CA PRO A 148 -13.39 -16.04 -11.30
C PRO A 148 -13.60 -14.95 -10.24
N PHE A 149 -13.99 -13.75 -10.67
CA PHE A 149 -14.30 -12.66 -9.74
C PHE A 149 -15.29 -11.66 -10.33
N GLY A 150 -15.96 -10.92 -9.43
CA GLY A 150 -16.74 -9.74 -9.74
C GLY A 150 -16.35 -8.58 -8.82
N ILE A 151 -16.73 -7.37 -9.19
CA ILE A 151 -16.44 -6.15 -8.41
C ILE A 151 -17.75 -5.54 -7.88
N ILE A 152 -17.70 -5.07 -6.63
CA ILE A 152 -18.73 -4.24 -6.03
C ILE A 152 -18.05 -2.93 -5.60
N ASP A 153 -18.29 -1.87 -6.37
CA ASP A 153 -17.78 -0.53 -6.06
C ASP A 153 -18.57 0.05 -4.86
N TYR A 154 -17.83 0.44 -3.83
CA TYR A 154 -18.39 1.19 -2.70
C TYR A 154 -18.37 2.69 -3.05
N PRO A 155 -19.54 3.35 -3.09
CA PRO A 155 -19.65 4.71 -3.62
C PRO A 155 -18.89 5.73 -2.76
N LEU A 156 -18.20 6.65 -3.43
CA LEU A 156 -17.50 7.77 -2.81
C LEU A 156 -18.32 9.06 -2.93
N SER A 157 -18.24 9.92 -1.92
CA SER A 157 -18.76 11.28 -1.99
C SER A 157 -17.84 12.16 -2.86
N GLY A 158 -18.04 12.16 -4.17
CA GLY A 158 -17.28 12.99 -5.11
C GLY A 158 -17.12 12.36 -6.50
N PRO A 159 -16.51 13.08 -7.45
CA PRO A 159 -16.31 12.56 -8.80
C PRO A 159 -15.27 11.42 -8.78
N SER A 160 -15.77 10.18 -8.77
CA SER A 160 -14.99 8.97 -8.99
C SER A 160 -14.98 8.67 -10.49
N ARG A 161 -13.79 8.59 -11.11
CA ARG A 161 -13.66 8.62 -12.58
C ARG A 161 -12.94 7.42 -13.19
N ASP A 162 -12.32 6.54 -12.39
CA ASP A 162 -11.65 5.38 -12.95
C ASP A 162 -12.67 4.30 -13.31
N THR A 163 -12.88 4.07 -14.60
CA THR A 163 -13.82 3.07 -15.13
C THR A 163 -13.12 1.86 -15.74
N SER A 164 -11.81 1.69 -15.52
CA SER A 164 -11.00 0.63 -16.13
C SER A 164 -11.57 -0.78 -15.91
N TRP A 165 -12.23 -1.00 -14.78
CA TRP A 165 -12.82 -2.29 -14.38
C TRP A 165 -14.35 -2.31 -14.32
N ILE A 166 -15.04 -1.31 -14.89
CA ILE A 166 -16.51 -1.25 -14.85
C ILE A 166 -17.18 -2.49 -15.46
N HIS A 167 -16.54 -3.11 -16.44
CA HIS A 167 -16.99 -4.32 -17.11
C HIS A 167 -16.97 -5.59 -16.22
N LYS A 168 -16.34 -5.54 -15.04
CA LYS A 168 -16.37 -6.60 -14.01
C LYS A 168 -17.31 -6.28 -12.85
N GLU A 169 -17.92 -5.10 -12.83
CA GLU A 169 -18.93 -4.79 -11.81
C GLU A 169 -20.13 -5.73 -11.98
N SER A 170 -20.50 -6.42 -10.90
CA SER A 170 -21.47 -7.50 -10.99
C SER A 170 -22.23 -7.70 -9.68
N THR A 171 -23.48 -8.15 -9.80
CA THR A 171 -24.30 -8.58 -8.66
C THR A 171 -24.12 -10.06 -8.33
N ALA A 172 -23.29 -10.81 -9.07
CA ALA A 172 -23.02 -12.21 -8.84
C ALA A 172 -22.57 -12.51 -7.40
N MET A 173 -22.93 -13.69 -6.91
CA MET A 173 -22.72 -14.11 -5.53
C MET A 173 -21.60 -15.15 -5.49
N TYR A 174 -20.45 -14.78 -4.93
CA TYR A 174 -19.27 -15.65 -4.81
C TYR A 174 -19.16 -16.27 -3.42
N ARG A 175 -18.44 -17.38 -3.29
CA ARG A 175 -18.10 -18.02 -2.00
C ARG A 175 -17.26 -17.12 -1.09
N THR A 176 -16.51 -16.20 -1.67
CA THR A 176 -15.58 -15.31 -0.97
C THR A 176 -15.92 -13.85 -1.22
N ASN A 177 -15.77 -13.01 -0.20
CA ASN A 177 -15.68 -11.56 -0.32
C ASN A 177 -14.27 -11.12 0.08
N ILE A 178 -13.64 -10.23 -0.70
CA ILE A 178 -12.36 -9.61 -0.36
C ILE A 178 -12.58 -8.10 -0.31
N PHE A 179 -12.49 -7.54 0.90
CA PHE A 179 -12.74 -6.14 1.19
C PHE A 179 -11.45 -5.34 1.05
N HIS A 180 -11.29 -4.63 -0.06
CA HIS A 180 -10.18 -3.70 -0.31
C HIS A 180 -10.44 -2.34 0.33
N VAL A 181 -10.62 -2.35 1.65
CA VAL A 181 -10.76 -1.18 2.52
C VAL A 181 -9.99 -1.42 3.82
N ASN A 182 -9.56 -0.35 4.49
CA ASN A 182 -8.86 -0.48 5.76
C ASN A 182 -9.83 -0.85 6.90
N ALA A 183 -9.25 -1.31 8.01
CA ALA A 183 -9.99 -1.73 9.20
C ALA A 183 -11.00 -0.68 9.69
N ASP A 184 -10.62 0.61 9.67
CA ASP A 184 -11.45 1.74 10.06
C ASP A 184 -12.71 1.95 9.21
N SER A 185 -12.68 1.44 7.97
CA SER A 185 -13.75 1.57 6.99
C SER A 185 -14.62 0.30 6.88
N MET A 186 -14.29 -0.76 7.61
CA MET A 186 -15.00 -2.05 7.53
C MET A 186 -16.48 -1.92 7.90
N GLY A 187 -16.82 -1.18 8.97
CA GLY A 187 -18.20 -1.05 9.44
C GLY A 187 -19.17 -0.52 8.38
N PRO A 188 -18.95 0.69 7.83
CA PRO A 188 -19.80 1.26 6.78
C PRO A 188 -19.92 0.38 5.52
N VAL A 189 -18.80 -0.19 5.06
CA VAL A 189 -18.77 -1.04 3.85
C VAL A 189 -19.50 -2.36 4.10
N TRP A 190 -19.33 -2.95 5.28
CA TRP A 190 -20.05 -4.15 5.69
C TRP A 190 -21.57 -3.94 5.69
N GLN A 191 -22.04 -2.80 6.22
CA GLN A 191 -23.47 -2.47 6.21
C GLN A 191 -24.00 -2.34 4.77
N PHE A 192 -23.25 -1.68 3.89
CA PHE A 192 -23.59 -1.51 2.48
C PHE A 192 -23.77 -2.85 1.76
N VAL A 193 -22.95 -3.86 2.06
CA VAL A 193 -23.04 -5.20 1.47
C VAL A 193 -23.66 -6.26 2.39
N SER A 194 -24.38 -5.87 3.45
CA SER A 194 -24.82 -6.78 4.52
C SER A 194 -25.57 -8.02 4.01
N GLY A 195 -26.42 -7.88 2.99
CA GLY A 195 -27.12 -9.01 2.32
C GLY A 195 -26.22 -9.98 1.53
N ARG A 196 -24.92 -9.72 1.44
CA ARG A 196 -23.92 -10.47 0.68
C ARG A 196 -22.80 -11.03 1.56
N THR A 197 -22.91 -10.99 2.88
CA THR A 197 -21.83 -11.38 3.81
C THR A 197 -22.07 -12.73 4.49
N LYS A 198 -23.33 -13.04 4.81
CA LYS A 198 -23.72 -14.26 5.51
C LYS A 198 -23.46 -15.51 4.65
N GLY A 199 -22.88 -16.55 5.25
CA GLY A 199 -22.62 -17.83 4.58
C GLY A 199 -21.45 -17.79 3.59
N ARG A 200 -20.56 -16.79 3.71
CA ARG A 200 -19.37 -16.62 2.87
C ARG A 200 -18.11 -16.48 3.71
N TYR A 201 -16.98 -16.68 3.06
CA TYR A 201 -15.67 -16.38 3.62
C TYR A 201 -15.32 -14.91 3.37
N ASN A 202 -15.18 -14.12 4.42
CA ASN A 202 -14.96 -12.67 4.35
C ASN A 202 -13.50 -12.35 4.69
N ILE A 203 -12.77 -11.77 3.73
CA ILE A 203 -11.36 -11.44 3.85
C ILE A 203 -11.19 -9.92 3.86
N GLY A 204 -10.58 -9.36 4.90
CA GLY A 204 -10.19 -7.95 4.92
C GLY A 204 -8.82 -7.76 4.27
N TYR A 205 -8.66 -6.87 3.29
CA TYR A 205 -7.35 -6.51 2.73
C TYR A 205 -6.91 -5.17 3.31
N TRP A 206 -6.06 -5.20 4.34
CA TRP A 206 -5.76 -4.02 5.15
C TRP A 206 -4.37 -3.47 4.91
N HIS A 207 -4.29 -2.15 4.85
CA HIS A 207 -3.04 -1.39 4.85
C HIS A 207 -2.90 -0.67 6.17
N TRP A 208 -1.67 -0.61 6.66
CA TRP A 208 -1.33 0.16 7.85
C TRP A 208 0.13 0.58 7.77
N GLU A 209 0.48 1.74 8.30
CA GLU A 209 1.83 2.27 8.15
C GLU A 209 2.67 2.18 9.42
N LEU A 210 2.13 1.83 10.59
CA LEU A 210 2.92 1.81 11.81
C LEU A 210 3.06 0.40 12.42
N PRO A 211 4.07 0.17 13.27
CA PRO A 211 4.34 -1.18 13.80
C PRO A 211 3.24 -1.76 14.67
N ASP A 212 2.36 -0.92 15.21
CA ASP A 212 1.25 -1.33 16.06
C ASP A 212 -0.07 -0.85 15.46
N LEU A 213 -1.01 -1.77 15.26
CA LEU A 213 -2.38 -1.47 14.87
C LEU A 213 -3.08 -0.69 15.99
N ARG A 214 -4.00 0.22 15.64
CA ARG A 214 -4.71 1.04 16.62
C ARG A 214 -5.74 0.22 17.37
N GLU A 215 -5.97 0.56 18.64
CA GLU A 215 -7.05 -0.04 19.44
C GLU A 215 -8.43 0.20 18.82
N ALA A 216 -8.64 1.36 18.18
CA ALA A 216 -9.89 1.72 17.52
C ALA A 216 -10.24 0.80 16.34
N ASP A 217 -9.24 0.14 15.73
CA ASP A 217 -9.43 -0.72 14.56
C ASP A 217 -9.72 -2.18 14.94
N LEU A 218 -9.64 -2.55 16.22
CA LEU A 218 -9.77 -3.96 16.64
C LEU A 218 -11.17 -4.53 16.42
N GLN A 219 -12.22 -3.70 16.45
CA GLN A 219 -13.58 -4.15 16.15
C GLN A 219 -13.71 -4.62 14.68
N ALA A 220 -12.82 -4.21 13.79
CA ALA A 220 -12.87 -4.61 12.39
C ALA A 220 -12.72 -6.13 12.19
N PHE A 221 -12.08 -6.83 13.14
CA PHE A 221 -11.96 -8.28 13.12
C PHE A 221 -13.30 -9.01 13.26
N ASP A 222 -14.33 -8.38 13.84
CA ASP A 222 -15.66 -8.98 13.99
C ASP A 222 -16.37 -9.20 12.64
N TYR A 223 -15.86 -8.57 11.57
CA TYR A 223 -16.43 -8.64 10.22
C TYR A 223 -15.72 -9.63 9.29
N VAL A 224 -14.61 -10.23 9.69
CA VAL A 224 -13.76 -11.01 8.76
C VAL A 224 -13.35 -12.34 9.35
N ASP A 225 -13.20 -13.34 8.48
CA ASP A 225 -12.68 -14.66 8.80
C ASP A 225 -11.15 -14.70 8.67
N GLU A 226 -10.56 -13.80 7.86
CA GLU A 226 -9.13 -13.69 7.59
C GLU A 226 -8.76 -12.26 7.18
N VAL A 227 -7.50 -11.87 7.41
CA VAL A 227 -6.94 -10.60 6.93
C VAL A 227 -5.79 -10.84 5.97
N TRP A 228 -5.82 -10.20 4.82
CA TRP A 228 -4.70 -10.10 3.88
C TRP A 228 -4.00 -8.76 4.06
N THR A 229 -2.67 -8.78 4.01
CA THR A 229 -1.83 -7.57 4.10
C THR A 229 -0.83 -7.54 2.95
N PRO A 230 -0.49 -6.35 2.43
CA PRO A 230 0.35 -6.23 1.24
C PRO A 230 1.83 -6.52 1.50
N THR A 231 2.26 -6.47 2.77
CA THR A 231 3.67 -6.63 3.16
C THR A 231 3.82 -7.35 4.48
N ALA A 232 5.01 -7.91 4.73
CA ALA A 232 5.36 -8.50 6.01
C ALA A 232 5.31 -7.46 7.14
N PHE A 233 5.69 -6.21 6.88
CA PHE A 233 5.60 -5.15 7.88
C PHE A 233 4.17 -4.94 8.39
N VAL A 234 3.21 -4.86 7.48
CA VAL A 234 1.79 -4.73 7.84
C VAL A 234 1.27 -6.01 8.48
N GLN A 235 1.69 -7.17 7.95
CA GLN A 235 1.33 -8.46 8.52
C GLN A 235 1.70 -8.56 9.99
N GLU A 236 2.95 -8.22 10.34
CA GLU A 236 3.43 -8.27 11.73
C GLU A 236 2.75 -7.22 12.62
N SER A 237 2.37 -6.07 12.07
CA SER A 237 1.61 -5.07 12.81
C SER A 237 0.20 -5.57 13.19
N VAL A 238 -0.51 -6.16 12.23
CA VAL A 238 -1.88 -6.68 12.43
C VAL A 238 -1.87 -7.94 13.29
N LYS A 239 -0.92 -8.87 13.06
CA LYS A 239 -0.81 -10.16 13.79
C LYS A 239 -0.72 -9.99 15.30
N LYS A 240 -0.09 -8.92 15.81
CA LYS A 240 0.06 -8.66 17.25
C LYS A 240 -1.27 -8.62 18.01
N ARG A 241 -2.37 -8.27 17.34
CA ARG A 241 -3.69 -8.07 17.95
C ARG A 241 -4.78 -8.91 17.29
N SER A 242 -4.45 -9.67 16.25
CA SER A 242 -5.46 -10.35 15.44
C SER A 242 -5.97 -11.64 16.10
N PRO A 243 -7.30 -11.83 16.19
CA PRO A 243 -7.92 -13.09 16.57
C PRO A 243 -8.11 -14.06 15.39
N VAL A 244 -7.82 -13.63 14.16
CA VAL A 244 -8.02 -14.39 12.91
C VAL A 244 -6.70 -14.58 12.16
N PRO A 245 -6.60 -15.49 11.18
CA PRO A 245 -5.40 -15.61 10.36
C PRO A 245 -5.06 -14.29 9.64
N VAL A 246 -3.76 -13.98 9.57
CA VAL A 246 -3.24 -12.81 8.84
C VAL A 246 -2.22 -13.27 7.82
N MET A 247 -2.60 -13.21 6.54
CA MET A 247 -1.80 -13.66 5.41
C MET A 247 -1.15 -12.48 4.70
N ARG A 248 0.10 -12.66 4.25
CA ARG A 248 0.75 -11.70 3.38
C ARG A 248 0.41 -12.06 1.93
N ILE A 249 -0.34 -11.19 1.26
CA ILE A 249 -0.63 -11.26 -0.18
C ILE A 249 -0.25 -9.89 -0.74
N PRO A 250 0.85 -9.76 -1.50
CA PRO A 250 1.31 -8.45 -1.99
C PRO A 250 0.45 -7.93 -3.14
N HIS A 251 0.71 -6.70 -3.60
CA HIS A 251 0.07 -6.16 -4.81
C HIS A 251 0.72 -6.69 -6.09
N GLY A 252 -0.10 -7.07 -7.07
CA GLY A 252 0.33 -7.48 -8.41
C GLY A 252 0.61 -6.28 -9.31
N ILE A 253 1.85 -5.83 -9.33
CA ILE A 253 2.28 -4.57 -9.96
C ILE A 253 2.29 -4.68 -11.48
N HIS A 254 1.46 -3.87 -12.11
CA HIS A 254 1.47 -3.62 -13.54
C HIS A 254 1.26 -2.13 -13.78
N VAL A 255 2.12 -1.53 -14.61
CA VAL A 255 2.14 -0.09 -14.85
C VAL A 255 1.95 0.18 -16.33
N PRO A 256 0.70 0.38 -16.81
CA PRO A 256 0.46 0.81 -18.19
C PRO A 256 0.93 2.25 -18.36
N VAL A 257 1.54 2.54 -19.51
CA VAL A 257 2.07 3.87 -19.86
C VAL A 257 1.59 4.26 -21.26
N GLN A 258 1.47 5.56 -21.52
CA GLN A 258 1.28 6.09 -22.86
C GLN A 258 2.66 6.49 -23.43
N PRO A 259 3.22 5.77 -24.40
CA PRO A 259 4.58 6.01 -24.88
C PRO A 259 4.81 7.42 -25.45
N GLU A 260 3.75 8.03 -26.00
CA GLU A 260 3.80 9.38 -26.58
C GLU A 260 3.99 10.48 -25.52
N TRP A 261 3.64 10.19 -24.26
CA TRP A 261 3.70 11.14 -23.15
C TRP A 261 5.09 11.11 -22.50
N GLY A 262 6.05 11.70 -23.21
CA GLY A 262 7.39 11.97 -22.69
C GLY A 262 7.45 13.25 -21.85
N ARG A 263 8.67 13.67 -21.51
CA ARG A 263 8.94 14.85 -20.67
C ARG A 263 8.24 16.14 -21.12
N ALA A 264 8.14 16.36 -22.43
CA ALA A 264 7.50 17.55 -23.00
C ALA A 264 6.01 17.67 -22.61
N ALA A 265 5.28 16.54 -22.52
CA ALA A 265 3.87 16.50 -22.09
C ALA A 265 3.66 17.00 -20.64
N PHE A 266 4.74 17.06 -19.86
CA PHE A 266 4.75 17.51 -18.46
C PHE A 266 5.57 18.79 -18.26
N ALA A 267 5.96 19.47 -19.34
CA ALA A 267 6.83 20.66 -19.30
C ALA A 267 8.17 20.43 -18.57
N LEU A 268 8.74 19.23 -18.72
CA LEU A 268 10.02 18.84 -18.11
C LEU A 268 11.18 18.91 -19.11
N PRO A 269 12.41 19.24 -18.65
CA PRO A 269 13.57 19.37 -19.53
C PRO A 269 14.07 18.01 -20.03
N ALA A 270 14.51 17.96 -21.29
CA ALA A 270 14.99 16.74 -21.95
C ALA A 270 16.45 16.39 -21.64
N ASP A 271 17.25 17.37 -21.24
CA ASP A 271 18.72 17.34 -21.18
C ASP A 271 19.28 17.16 -19.75
N ARG A 272 18.45 16.69 -18.82
CA ARG A 272 18.80 16.58 -17.39
C ARG A 272 18.50 15.22 -16.81
N PHE A 273 19.21 14.85 -15.75
CA PHE A 273 18.85 13.73 -14.90
C PHE A 273 17.74 14.14 -13.93
N LEU A 274 16.54 13.57 -14.09
CA LEU A 274 15.36 13.92 -13.30
C LEU A 274 15.10 12.91 -12.19
N PHE A 275 15.23 13.38 -10.95
CA PHE A 275 14.66 12.73 -9.78
C PHE A 275 13.18 13.10 -9.68
N MET A 276 12.35 12.19 -9.18
CA MET A 276 10.94 12.45 -8.93
C MET A 276 10.53 11.98 -7.54
N SER A 277 9.70 12.78 -6.89
CA SER A 277 8.93 12.35 -5.73
C SER A 277 7.49 12.78 -5.87
N MET A 278 6.57 11.98 -5.34
CA MET A 278 5.15 12.27 -5.37
C MET A 278 4.51 12.01 -4.01
N PHE A 279 3.58 12.88 -3.64
CA PHE A 279 2.81 12.76 -2.41
C PHE A 279 1.44 13.43 -2.54
N ASP A 280 0.50 12.95 -1.74
CA ASP A 280 -0.83 13.49 -1.60
C ASP A 280 -0.94 14.10 -0.20
N VAL A 281 -1.33 15.38 -0.12
CA VAL A 281 -1.44 16.10 1.15
C VAL A 281 -2.49 15.46 2.07
N HIS A 282 -3.50 14.81 1.51
CA HIS A 282 -4.55 14.10 2.27
C HIS A 282 -4.08 12.74 2.79
N SER A 283 -2.93 12.22 2.33
CA SER A 283 -2.39 10.91 2.69
C SER A 283 -1.25 10.96 3.73
N SER A 284 -1.11 12.08 4.45
CA SER A 284 -0.05 12.41 5.42
C SER A 284 1.26 12.96 4.87
N THR A 285 1.37 14.28 4.83
CA THR A 285 2.63 15.00 4.54
C THR A 285 3.73 14.65 5.54
N ARG A 286 3.43 14.57 6.84
CA ARG A 286 4.43 14.20 7.88
C ARG A 286 4.98 12.80 7.67
N ARG A 287 4.14 11.82 7.31
CA ARG A 287 4.61 10.45 7.03
C ARG A 287 5.35 10.35 5.70
N LYS A 288 4.85 10.98 4.63
CA LYS A 288 5.51 10.95 3.30
C LYS A 288 6.81 11.75 3.27
N ASN A 289 6.94 12.75 4.14
CA ASN A 289 8.15 13.52 4.42
C ASN A 289 8.83 14.11 3.17
N PRO A 290 8.12 14.91 2.35
CA PRO A 290 8.70 15.52 1.15
C PRO A 290 9.88 16.47 1.46
N HIS A 291 9.91 17.02 2.68
CA HIS A 291 11.02 17.82 3.20
C HIS A 291 12.37 17.09 3.15
N ALA A 292 12.40 15.79 3.47
CA ALA A 292 13.63 15.01 3.44
C ALA A 292 14.14 14.86 2.01
N VAL A 293 13.25 14.65 1.04
CA VAL A 293 13.62 14.55 -0.38
C VAL A 293 14.24 15.85 -0.87
N ILE A 294 13.61 16.99 -0.58
CA ILE A 294 14.12 18.30 -0.97
C ILE A 294 15.47 18.57 -0.30
N SER A 295 15.58 18.31 1.01
CA SER A 295 16.85 18.46 1.75
C SER A 295 17.96 17.61 1.17
N ALA A 296 17.69 16.34 0.85
CA ALA A 296 18.67 15.44 0.22
C ALA A 296 19.10 15.93 -1.18
N PHE A 297 18.16 16.45 -1.97
CA PHE A 297 18.48 17.02 -3.28
C PHE A 297 19.36 18.27 -3.17
N LYS A 298 19.03 19.18 -2.25
CA LYS A 298 19.83 20.39 -1.97
C LYS A 298 21.21 20.09 -1.41
N GLU A 299 21.33 19.01 -0.63
CA GLU A 299 22.63 18.49 -0.16
C GLU A 299 23.44 17.85 -1.31
N ALA A 300 22.77 17.30 -2.31
CA ALA A 300 23.40 16.64 -3.45
C ALA A 300 23.87 17.62 -4.53
N PHE A 301 23.08 18.65 -4.83
CA PHE A 301 23.26 19.50 -6.01
C PHE A 301 22.97 20.96 -5.71
N GLY A 302 23.72 21.85 -6.39
CA GLY A 302 23.52 23.29 -6.27
C GLY A 302 22.23 23.79 -6.94
N PRO A 303 21.78 25.02 -6.59
CA PRO A 303 20.54 25.61 -7.08
C PRO A 303 20.47 25.84 -8.59
N ASP A 304 21.63 26.00 -9.23
CA ASP A 304 21.77 26.28 -10.66
C ASP A 304 22.41 25.12 -11.44
N ASP A 305 22.54 23.93 -10.84
CA ASP A 305 23.06 22.76 -11.55
C ASP A 305 22.11 22.38 -12.69
N ARG A 306 22.60 22.56 -13.92
CA ARG A 306 21.83 22.36 -15.15
C ARG A 306 21.74 20.89 -15.57
N ASN A 307 22.53 20.00 -14.98
CA ASN A 307 22.57 18.59 -15.37
C ASN A 307 21.51 17.74 -14.65
N VAL A 308 20.86 18.29 -13.62
CA VAL A 308 19.92 17.57 -12.76
C VAL A 308 18.63 18.36 -12.56
N GLY A 309 17.60 17.67 -12.10
CA GLY A 309 16.40 18.31 -11.58
C GLY A 309 15.58 17.40 -10.67
N LEU A 310 14.75 18.03 -9.82
CA LEU A 310 13.80 17.34 -8.95
C LEU A 310 12.37 17.68 -9.39
N VAL A 311 11.58 16.67 -9.72
CA VAL A 311 10.16 16.78 -10.03
C VAL A 311 9.35 16.43 -8.79
N LEU A 312 8.55 17.37 -8.31
CA LEU A 312 7.64 17.17 -7.18
C LEU A 312 6.20 17.14 -7.71
N LYS A 313 5.57 15.96 -7.68
CA LYS A 313 4.15 15.83 -7.97
C LYS A 313 3.35 15.90 -6.67
N VAL A 314 2.49 16.91 -6.56
CA VAL A 314 1.66 17.12 -5.36
C VAL A 314 0.18 17.04 -5.74
N LYS A 315 -0.62 16.31 -4.96
CA LYS A 315 -2.09 16.28 -5.09
C LYS A 315 -2.72 16.98 -3.88
N GLY A 316 -3.78 17.77 -4.11
CA GLY A 316 -4.57 18.44 -3.07
C GLY A 316 -4.26 19.93 -2.83
N ARG A 317 -4.04 20.71 -3.90
CA ARG A 317 -3.73 22.16 -3.84
C ARG A 317 -4.76 23.00 -3.06
N ASP A 318 -6.02 22.59 -3.06
CA ASP A 318 -7.14 23.38 -2.50
C ASP A 318 -7.32 23.24 -0.98
N SER A 319 -6.42 22.55 -0.28
CA SER A 319 -6.62 22.23 1.14
C SER A 319 -6.32 23.38 2.12
N GLY A 320 -5.79 24.51 1.65
CA GLY A 320 -5.54 25.70 2.49
C GLY A 320 -4.54 25.48 3.64
N ILE A 321 -3.65 24.49 3.54
CA ILE A 321 -2.77 24.05 4.64
C ILE A 321 -1.41 24.78 4.59
N ASP A 322 -0.92 25.22 5.76
CA ASP A 322 0.43 25.77 6.02
C ASP A 322 1.61 24.96 5.43
N ASP A 323 1.37 23.69 5.12
CA ASP A 323 2.33 22.76 4.52
C ASP A 323 2.77 23.18 3.11
N LEU A 324 1.88 23.78 2.29
CA LEU A 324 2.25 24.24 0.94
C LEU A 324 3.12 25.50 0.98
N HIS A 325 2.84 26.44 1.88
CA HIS A 325 3.71 27.60 2.08
C HIS A 325 5.11 27.19 2.57
N THR A 326 5.16 26.22 3.46
CA THR A 326 6.45 25.67 3.92
C THR A 326 7.17 24.94 2.78
N LEU A 327 6.45 24.20 1.95
CA LEU A 327 7.01 23.61 0.74
C LEU A 327 7.58 24.69 -0.19
N TYR A 328 6.83 25.74 -0.52
CA TYR A 328 7.31 26.82 -1.40
C TYR A 328 8.57 27.49 -0.87
N ARG A 329 8.62 27.80 0.43
CA ARG A 329 9.85 28.32 1.07
C ARG A 329 11.03 27.38 0.94
N LEU A 330 10.80 26.06 1.03
CA LEU A 330 11.85 25.08 0.77
C LEU A 330 12.29 25.04 -0.70
N LEU A 331 11.53 25.54 -1.66
CA LEU A 331 11.92 25.56 -3.06
C LEU A 331 12.67 26.85 -3.46
N GLU A 332 12.61 27.89 -2.63
CA GLU A 332 13.25 29.18 -2.90
C GLU A 332 14.74 29.03 -3.23
N GLY A 333 15.17 29.81 -4.22
CA GLY A 333 16.54 29.84 -4.73
C GLY A 333 16.92 28.72 -5.69
N TYR A 334 16.09 27.67 -5.88
CA TYR A 334 16.43 26.52 -6.74
C TYR A 334 15.68 26.58 -8.07
N ARG A 335 16.41 26.63 -9.19
CA ARG A 335 15.83 26.69 -10.55
C ARG A 335 15.68 25.33 -11.22
N ASN A 336 16.18 24.29 -10.57
CA ASN A 336 16.17 22.90 -11.02
C ASN A 336 15.15 22.04 -10.25
N ILE A 337 14.16 22.66 -9.58
CA ILE A 337 13.04 21.96 -8.97
C ILE A 337 11.74 22.33 -9.70
N TYR A 338 10.99 21.32 -10.15
CA TYR A 338 9.80 21.43 -10.96
C TYR A 338 8.59 20.93 -10.17
N LEU A 339 7.58 21.77 -9.97
CA LEU A 339 6.36 21.42 -9.25
C LEU A 339 5.22 21.11 -10.22
N ILE A 340 4.56 19.96 -10.04
CA ILE A 340 3.38 19.56 -10.80
C ILE A 340 2.20 19.40 -9.84
N GLU A 341 1.32 20.40 -9.82
CA GLU A 341 0.18 20.45 -8.90
C GLU A 341 -1.13 19.98 -9.52
N ARG A 342 -1.22 19.97 -10.86
CA ARG A 342 -2.44 19.55 -11.56
C ARG A 342 -2.83 18.12 -11.20
N VAL A 343 -4.12 17.85 -11.10
CA VAL A 343 -4.62 16.47 -10.97
C VAL A 343 -4.26 15.75 -12.27
N LEU A 344 -3.66 14.56 -12.14
CA LEU A 344 -3.30 13.71 -13.25
C LEU A 344 -4.12 12.43 -13.15
N SER A 345 -4.60 11.95 -14.29
CA SER A 345 -5.13 10.59 -14.40
C SER A 345 -4.06 9.56 -14.07
N ARG A 346 -4.47 8.32 -13.79
CA ARG A 346 -3.54 7.21 -13.51
C ARG A 346 -2.54 7.00 -14.64
N LEU A 347 -3.00 7.03 -15.90
CA LEU A 347 -2.13 6.86 -17.07
C LEU A 347 -1.12 8.01 -17.21
N GLU A 348 -1.51 9.25 -16.87
CA GLU A 348 -0.60 10.39 -16.86
C GLU A 348 0.45 10.27 -15.75
N VAL A 349 0.07 9.83 -14.54
CA VAL A 349 1.02 9.58 -13.44
C VAL A 349 2.05 8.53 -13.84
N ASN A 350 1.59 7.42 -14.42
CA ASN A 350 2.47 6.34 -14.88
C ASN A 350 3.43 6.82 -15.99
N SER A 351 2.94 7.64 -16.92
CA SER A 351 3.76 8.17 -18.02
C SER A 351 4.74 9.25 -17.54
N LEU A 352 4.36 10.06 -16.55
CA LEU A 352 5.27 10.97 -15.86
C LEU A 352 6.39 10.20 -15.15
N LEU A 353 6.05 9.12 -14.44
CA LEU A 353 7.02 8.25 -13.77
C LEU A 353 7.96 7.57 -14.78
N ASN A 354 7.44 7.21 -15.96
CA ASN A 354 8.25 6.68 -17.05
C ASN A 354 9.18 7.73 -17.69
N SER A 355 8.84 9.01 -17.58
CA SER A 355 9.57 10.13 -18.18
C SER A 355 10.74 10.64 -17.33
N VAL A 356 10.85 10.23 -16.07
CA VAL A 356 11.96 10.58 -15.17
C VAL A 356 13.05 9.50 -15.13
N ASP A 357 14.16 9.79 -14.46
CA ASP A 357 15.33 8.91 -14.40
C ASP A 357 15.51 8.19 -13.07
N CYS A 358 14.93 8.71 -11.98
CA CYS A 358 14.98 8.08 -10.65
C CYS A 358 13.76 8.48 -9.82
N PHE A 359 13.22 7.54 -9.06
CA PHE A 359 12.15 7.84 -8.10
C PHE A 359 12.68 7.85 -6.66
N VAL A 360 12.21 8.80 -5.86
CA VAL A 360 12.71 9.05 -4.50
C VAL A 360 11.56 9.14 -3.51
N SER A 361 11.62 8.33 -2.45
CA SER A 361 10.65 8.33 -1.35
C SER A 361 11.36 8.20 -0.01
N LEU A 362 11.65 9.34 0.62
CA LEU A 362 12.23 9.41 1.96
C LEU A 362 11.14 9.49 3.04
N HIS A 363 10.19 8.57 2.95
CA HIS A 363 9.07 8.48 3.87
C HIS A 363 9.53 8.06 5.27
N ARG A 364 8.74 8.40 6.28
CA ARG A 364 8.88 7.88 7.64
C ARG A 364 8.27 6.48 7.78
N SER A 365 7.22 6.20 7.01
CA SER A 365 6.67 4.84 6.88
C SER A 365 5.74 4.69 5.67
N GLU A 366 5.59 3.48 5.14
CA GLU A 366 4.62 3.09 4.10
C GLU A 366 4.10 1.67 4.33
N GLY A 367 2.83 1.43 4.01
CA GLY A 367 2.25 0.07 4.06
C GLY A 367 2.76 -0.84 2.95
N PHE A 368 3.03 -0.29 1.76
CA PHE A 368 3.59 -1.03 0.61
C PHE A 368 4.67 -0.23 -0.13
N GLY A 369 4.41 1.03 -0.46
CA GLY A 369 5.33 1.85 -1.26
C GLY A 369 5.09 1.75 -2.77
N LEU A 370 3.83 1.91 -3.20
CA LEU A 370 3.40 1.78 -4.61
C LEU A 370 4.29 2.55 -5.59
N GLY A 371 4.60 3.83 -5.32
CA GLY A 371 5.45 4.62 -6.21
C GLY A 371 6.86 4.04 -6.42
N LEU A 372 7.45 3.42 -5.40
CA LEU A 372 8.75 2.74 -5.51
C LEU A 372 8.62 1.49 -6.38
N ALA A 373 7.62 0.66 -6.12
CA ALA A 373 7.38 -0.57 -6.89
C ALA A 373 7.05 -0.28 -8.36
N GLU A 374 6.26 0.76 -8.63
CA GLU A 374 5.89 1.18 -9.98
C GLU A 374 7.11 1.72 -10.76
N ALA A 375 7.96 2.51 -10.09
CA ALA A 375 9.20 3.00 -10.68
C ALA A 375 10.16 1.85 -11.03
N MET A 376 10.30 0.88 -10.11
CA MET A 376 11.07 -0.34 -10.35
C MET A 376 10.49 -1.14 -11.53
N TYR A 377 9.16 -1.33 -11.62
CA TYR A 377 8.51 -1.99 -12.77
C TYR A 377 8.88 -1.32 -14.12
N LEU A 378 8.98 0.00 -14.13
CA LEU A 378 9.37 0.81 -15.30
C LEU A 378 10.89 0.84 -15.55
N GLY A 379 11.69 0.12 -14.77
CA GLY A 379 13.15 0.10 -14.92
C GLY A 379 13.80 1.40 -14.50
N LYS A 380 13.25 2.06 -13.48
CA LYS A 380 13.85 3.24 -12.85
C LYS A 380 14.56 2.81 -11.56
N PRO A 381 15.81 3.27 -11.31
CA PRO A 381 16.40 3.13 -9.99
C PRO A 381 15.54 3.89 -8.97
N VAL A 382 15.54 3.39 -7.74
CA VAL A 382 14.77 3.99 -6.65
C VAL A 382 15.63 4.25 -5.43
N ILE A 383 15.43 5.42 -4.81
CA ILE A 383 15.99 5.77 -3.51
C ILE A 383 14.84 5.80 -2.50
N GLY A 384 14.94 5.04 -1.42
CA GLY A 384 13.90 5.04 -0.40
C GLY A 384 14.38 4.66 0.98
N THR A 385 13.66 5.11 2.00
CA THR A 385 13.94 4.78 3.39
C THR A 385 13.95 3.26 3.56
N ASN A 386 15.01 2.71 4.17
CA ASN A 386 15.19 1.27 4.35
C ASN A 386 14.35 0.70 5.50
N TRP A 387 13.08 1.09 5.59
CA TRP A 387 12.19 0.68 6.67
C TRP A 387 10.74 0.60 6.21
N SER A 388 9.93 -0.22 6.88
CA SER A 388 8.51 -0.47 6.59
C SER A 388 8.24 -1.30 5.32
N GLY A 389 7.04 -1.17 4.73
CA GLY A 389 6.52 -2.12 3.74
C GLY A 389 7.36 -2.25 2.47
N ASN A 390 8.00 -1.18 2.00
CA ASN A 390 8.83 -1.19 0.78
C ASN A 390 10.06 -2.11 0.89
N THR A 391 10.51 -2.46 2.11
CA THR A 391 11.66 -3.36 2.31
C THR A 391 11.39 -4.81 1.87
N ASP A 392 10.13 -5.15 1.58
CA ASP A 392 9.77 -6.45 1.03
C ASP A 392 10.30 -6.67 -0.39
N PHE A 393 10.49 -5.61 -1.16
CA PHE A 393 11.01 -5.66 -2.53
C PHE A 393 12.28 -4.84 -2.74
N MET A 394 12.60 -3.90 -1.86
CA MET A 394 13.86 -3.13 -1.91
C MET A 394 14.99 -3.85 -1.16
N ARG A 395 16.12 -4.03 -1.85
CA ARG A 395 17.35 -4.66 -1.37
C ARG A 395 18.56 -3.86 -1.87
N PRO A 396 19.74 -3.94 -1.21
CA PRO A 396 20.93 -3.18 -1.63
C PRO A 396 21.43 -3.46 -3.05
N ASP A 397 21.04 -4.59 -3.64
CA ASP A 397 21.42 -5.00 -5.00
C ASP A 397 20.41 -4.58 -6.07
N ASN A 398 19.21 -4.13 -5.69
CA ASN A 398 18.13 -3.77 -6.64
C ASN A 398 17.52 -2.37 -6.39
N ALA A 399 17.99 -1.66 -5.36
CA ALA A 399 17.55 -0.32 -4.98
C ALA A 399 18.67 0.44 -4.26
N CYS A 400 18.40 1.69 -3.89
CA CYS A 400 19.23 2.53 -3.03
C CYS A 400 18.55 2.69 -1.64
N PRO A 401 18.70 1.72 -0.73
CA PRO A 401 18.09 1.75 0.61
C PRO A 401 18.81 2.76 1.52
N VAL A 402 18.07 3.77 1.98
CA VAL A 402 18.58 4.87 2.82
C VAL A 402 18.49 4.50 4.30
N ASP A 403 19.58 4.70 5.02
CA ASP A 403 19.63 4.49 6.47
C ASP A 403 18.69 5.42 7.22
N TYR A 404 18.31 5.03 8.44
CA TYR A 404 17.33 5.77 9.23
C TYR A 404 17.55 5.56 10.73
N ARG A 405 16.87 6.39 11.53
CA ARG A 405 16.72 6.20 12.97
C ARG A 405 15.25 6.04 13.31
N LEU A 406 14.92 5.14 14.22
CA LEU A 406 13.55 5.04 14.74
C LEU A 406 13.33 6.14 15.78
N VAL A 407 12.28 6.91 15.59
CA VAL A 407 11.89 8.02 16.46
C VAL A 407 10.39 7.92 16.77
N PRO A 408 9.93 8.44 17.91
CA PRO A 408 8.50 8.57 18.17
C PRO A 408 7.85 9.52 17.14
N VAL A 409 6.55 9.33 16.90
CA VAL A 409 5.72 10.27 16.11
C VAL A 409 5.71 11.65 16.79
N GLY A 410 5.73 11.67 18.12
CA GLY A 410 5.87 12.88 18.94
C GLY A 410 4.53 13.54 19.23
N GLU A 411 3.89 14.12 18.21
CA GLU A 411 2.55 14.71 18.32
C GLU A 411 1.55 13.85 17.53
N SER A 412 0.44 13.45 18.16
CA SER A 412 -0.61 12.71 17.47
C SER A 412 -1.09 13.50 16.26
N TRP A 413 -1.12 12.84 15.10
CA TRP A 413 -1.43 13.48 13.84
C TRP A 413 -2.22 12.51 12.96
N GLY A 414 -3.40 12.92 12.50
CA GLY A 414 -4.30 12.06 11.73
C GLY A 414 -4.57 10.74 12.47
N PRO A 415 -4.32 9.57 11.85
CA PRO A 415 -4.52 8.28 12.50
C PRO A 415 -3.35 7.85 13.41
N TYR A 416 -2.27 8.62 13.51
CA TYR A 416 -1.05 8.19 14.19
C TYR A 416 -0.92 8.80 15.58
N ASP A 417 -0.69 7.97 16.59
CA ASP A 417 -0.55 8.40 17.98
C ASP A 417 0.90 8.83 18.29
N ALA A 418 1.04 9.87 19.12
CA ALA A 418 2.30 10.43 19.59
C ALA A 418 3.36 9.40 20.03
N GLY A 419 2.92 8.34 20.71
CA GLY A 419 3.78 7.29 21.27
C GLY A 419 4.21 6.20 20.28
N GLN A 420 3.61 6.14 19.09
CA GLN A 420 4.02 5.20 18.06
C GLN A 420 5.38 5.61 17.46
N ILE A 421 6.00 4.70 16.73
CA ILE A 421 7.34 4.92 16.15
C ILE A 421 7.31 4.85 14.63
N TRP A 422 8.20 5.61 14.01
CA TRP A 422 8.46 5.60 12.57
C TRP A 422 9.94 5.90 12.29
N ALA A 423 10.36 5.76 11.03
CA ALA A 423 11.71 6.07 10.62
C ALA A 423 11.92 7.58 10.39
N GLU A 424 13.09 8.09 10.76
CA GLU A 424 13.63 9.36 10.28
C GLU A 424 14.81 9.05 9.35
N PRO A 425 14.68 9.27 8.03
CA PRO A 425 15.72 8.91 7.07
C PRO A 425 16.94 9.83 7.14
N ASP A 426 18.11 9.28 6.82
CA ASP A 426 19.35 10.03 6.65
C ASP A 426 19.41 10.72 5.28
N THR A 427 19.16 12.02 5.27
CA THR A 427 19.17 12.84 4.05
C THR A 427 20.55 12.94 3.40
N ARG A 428 21.64 12.82 4.16
CA ARG A 428 23.01 12.84 3.61
C ARG A 428 23.34 11.55 2.89
N HIS A 429 22.87 10.41 3.42
CA HIS A 429 22.99 9.12 2.73
C HIS A 429 22.14 9.13 1.45
N ALA A 430 20.92 9.64 1.49
CA ALA A 430 20.11 9.82 0.28
C ALA A 430 20.80 10.71 -0.76
N ALA A 431 21.42 11.83 -0.34
CA ALA A 431 22.19 12.71 -1.21
C ALA A 431 23.40 12.01 -1.84
N ALA A 432 24.06 11.11 -1.10
CA ALA A 432 25.15 10.29 -1.64
C ALA A 432 24.67 9.37 -2.77
N TYR A 433 23.54 8.67 -2.58
CA TYR A 433 22.93 7.87 -3.65
C TYR A 433 22.51 8.70 -4.86
N MET A 434 21.95 9.90 -4.64
CA MET A 434 21.62 10.80 -5.75
C MET A 434 22.86 11.14 -6.58
N ARG A 435 23.98 11.49 -5.94
CA ARG A 435 25.25 11.75 -6.63
C ARG A 435 25.79 10.50 -7.34
N GLU A 436 25.71 9.33 -6.70
CA GLU A 436 26.18 8.07 -7.25
C GLU A 436 25.41 7.68 -8.52
N LEU A 437 24.08 7.76 -8.49
CA LEU A 437 23.22 7.46 -9.64
C LEU A 437 23.47 8.38 -10.83
N VAL A 438 23.79 9.66 -10.59
CA VAL A 438 24.13 10.60 -11.67
C VAL A 438 25.52 10.30 -12.25
N SER A 439 26.52 10.09 -11.38
CA SER A 439 27.93 9.97 -11.77
C SER A 439 28.34 8.58 -12.28
N HIS A 440 27.60 7.51 -11.94
CA HIS A 440 27.96 6.13 -12.28
C HIS A 440 26.87 5.43 -13.11
N PRO A 441 26.82 5.62 -14.45
CA PRO A 441 25.81 5.01 -15.31
C PRO A 441 25.72 3.49 -15.22
N GLY A 442 26.86 2.80 -15.01
CA GLY A 442 26.90 1.34 -14.85
C GLY A 442 26.22 0.86 -13.57
N TYR A 443 26.45 1.56 -12.45
CA TYR A 443 25.75 1.29 -11.18
C TYR A 443 24.25 1.52 -11.34
N ARG A 444 23.87 2.68 -11.91
CA ARG A 444 22.48 3.05 -12.19
C ARG A 444 21.75 1.99 -13.03
N ALA A 445 22.34 1.60 -14.17
CA ALA A 445 21.73 0.63 -15.08
C ALA A 445 21.51 -0.74 -14.40
N ARG A 446 22.48 -1.18 -13.60
CA ARG A 446 22.40 -2.44 -12.85
C ARG A 446 21.28 -2.41 -11.80
N ILE A 447 21.23 -1.38 -10.96
CA ILE A 447 20.19 -1.23 -9.93
C ILE A 447 18.80 -1.19 -10.56
N ALA A 448 18.64 -0.40 -11.62
CA ALA A 448 17.38 -0.28 -12.35
C ALA A 448 16.91 -1.62 -12.95
N ALA A 449 17.82 -2.35 -13.61
CA ALA A 449 17.52 -3.65 -14.21
C ALA A 449 17.14 -4.69 -13.14
N ASN A 450 17.90 -4.76 -12.04
CA ASN A 450 17.62 -5.68 -10.94
C ASN A 450 16.27 -5.36 -10.29
N GLY A 451 15.97 -4.08 -10.06
CA GLY A 451 14.68 -3.67 -9.49
C GLY A 451 13.50 -4.03 -10.39
N GLN A 452 13.65 -3.80 -11.70
CA GLN A 452 12.64 -4.21 -12.68
C GLN A 452 12.43 -5.72 -12.71
N GLN A 453 13.51 -6.49 -12.67
CA GLN A 453 13.44 -7.94 -12.62
C GLN A 453 12.66 -8.40 -11.39
N THR A 454 13.01 -7.92 -10.19
CA THR A 454 12.30 -8.27 -8.94
C THR A 454 10.80 -8.02 -9.05
N ILE A 455 10.37 -6.83 -9.49
CA ILE A 455 8.94 -6.51 -9.55
C ILE A 455 8.23 -7.33 -10.64
N ARG A 456 8.83 -7.48 -11.82
CA ARG A 456 8.23 -8.24 -12.93
C ARG A 456 8.25 -9.75 -12.73
N SER A 457 9.04 -10.27 -11.79
CA SER A 457 9.00 -11.69 -11.40
C SER A 457 8.13 -11.89 -10.15
N GLU A 458 8.57 -11.37 -9.00
CA GLU A 458 8.02 -11.69 -7.68
C GLU A 458 6.68 -11.00 -7.41
N PHE A 459 6.51 -9.79 -7.92
CA PHE A 459 5.33 -8.93 -7.70
C PHE A 459 4.50 -8.72 -8.96
N SER A 460 4.64 -9.59 -9.97
CA SER A 460 3.82 -9.51 -11.19
C SER A 460 2.36 -9.89 -10.91
N PRO A 461 1.39 -9.44 -11.73
CA PRO A 461 -0.01 -9.87 -11.60
C PRO A 461 -0.15 -11.39 -11.58
N ARG A 462 0.62 -12.11 -12.41
CA ARG A 462 0.59 -13.58 -12.40
C ARG A 462 1.12 -14.18 -11.10
N SER A 463 2.30 -13.74 -10.63
CA SER A 463 2.90 -14.25 -9.38
C SER A 463 1.97 -14.04 -8.18
N VAL A 464 1.39 -12.85 -8.06
CA VAL A 464 0.45 -12.53 -6.98
C VAL A 464 -0.86 -13.27 -7.15
N GLY A 465 -1.38 -13.37 -8.37
CA GLY A 465 -2.58 -14.13 -8.67
C GLY A 465 -2.46 -15.60 -8.31
N GLU A 466 -1.29 -16.22 -8.49
CA GLU A 466 -1.04 -17.59 -8.03
C GLU A 466 -1.04 -17.72 -6.51
N GLN A 467 -0.57 -16.71 -5.77
CA GLN A 467 -0.66 -16.71 -4.30
C GLN A 467 -2.12 -16.61 -3.84
N ILE A 468 -2.91 -15.75 -4.47
CA ILE A 468 -4.35 -15.64 -4.24
C ILE A 468 -5.04 -16.98 -4.54
N ARG A 469 -4.77 -17.57 -5.72
CA ARG A 469 -5.34 -18.87 -6.14
C ARG A 469 -4.99 -19.96 -5.13
N ALA A 470 -3.72 -20.08 -4.76
CA ALA A 470 -3.26 -21.09 -3.81
C ALA A 470 -4.00 -20.97 -2.48
N ARG A 471 -4.13 -19.74 -1.94
CA ARG A 471 -4.84 -19.52 -0.67
C ARG A 471 -6.33 -19.86 -0.77
N LEU A 472 -7.00 -19.43 -1.85
CA LEU A 472 -8.42 -19.73 -2.02
C LEU A 472 -8.67 -21.22 -2.26
N SER A 473 -7.79 -21.93 -2.96
CA SER A 473 -7.86 -23.39 -3.13
C SER A 473 -7.63 -24.14 -1.82
N GLU A 474 -6.67 -23.71 -0.99
CA GLU A 474 -6.43 -24.28 0.35
C GLU A 474 -7.68 -24.20 1.23
N LEU A 475 -8.45 -23.11 1.09
CA LEU A 475 -9.70 -22.88 1.81
C LEU A 475 -10.93 -23.56 1.17
N GLY A 476 -10.79 -24.23 0.02
CA GLY A 476 -11.90 -24.86 -0.70
C GLY A 476 -12.87 -23.87 -1.38
N LEU A 477 -12.40 -22.66 -1.70
CA LEU A 477 -13.22 -21.55 -2.23
C LEU A 477 -13.21 -21.43 -3.76
N LEU A 478 -12.37 -22.22 -4.46
CA LEU A 478 -12.27 -22.30 -5.92
C LEU A 478 -12.83 -23.59 -6.50
#